data_AF-A0A1S1MCP8-F1
#
_entry.id   AF-A0A1S1MCP8-F1
#
_cell.length_a   1.000
_cell.length_b   1.000
_cell.length_c   1.000
_cell.angle_alpha   90.00
_cell.angle_beta   90.00
_cell.angle_gamma   90.00
#
_symmetry.space_group_name_H-M   'P 1'
#
loop_
_entity.id
_entity.type
_entity.pdbx_description
1 polymer ?
#
loop_
_entity_poly.entity_id
_entity_poly.type
_entity_poly.pdbx_seq_one_letter_code
_entity_poly.pdbx_strand_id
1 'polypeptide(L)'
;MAAQHQTFRVFTDDVAGWHELTSGTGVTARVNAADLKQAQRARHALRAARKDAPAVILDVYVHIEADSRSARKHFASLRVPSAVSYAGTPEGLAGLIADIYLAGVADGVTLIPASPTTDIGCAARHVFALLPQRVPLAA
;
A
#
# COMPACT_ATOMS: atom_id res chain seq x y z
N MET A 1 25.28 12.30 4.63
CA MET A 1 23.93 12.26 4.02
C MET A 1 23.06 11.41 4.91
N ALA A 2 22.32 12.04 5.83
CA ALA A 2 21.37 11.31 6.66
C ALA A 2 20.29 10.75 5.74
N ALA A 3 20.19 9.42 5.65
CA ALA A 3 18.96 8.80 5.16
C ALA A 3 17.87 9.31 6.10
N GLN A 4 17.08 10.28 5.63
CA GLN A 4 15.84 10.64 6.30
C GLN A 4 15.11 9.31 6.42
N HIS A 5 14.95 8.81 7.65
CA HIS A 5 14.20 7.60 7.94
C HIS A 5 12.81 7.86 7.38
N GLN A 6 12.60 7.43 6.14
CA GLN A 6 11.41 7.79 5.43
C GLN A 6 10.33 6.89 5.98
N THR A 7 9.62 7.43 6.95
CA THR A 7 8.57 6.73 7.66
C THR A 7 7.48 6.39 6.67
N PHE A 8 7.24 5.08 6.52
CA PHE A 8 6.31 4.56 5.55
C PHE A 8 4.88 4.85 6.00
N ARG A 9 4.05 5.36 5.08
CA ARG A 9 2.67 5.78 5.38
C ARG A 9 1.67 4.75 4.87
N VAL A 10 0.62 4.48 5.64
CA VAL A 10 -0.41 3.50 5.27
C VAL A 10 -1.76 4.19 5.31
N PHE A 11 -2.49 4.07 4.22
CA PHE A 11 -3.83 4.59 4.03
C PHE A 11 -4.81 3.45 3.71
N THR A 12 -6.08 3.67 3.96
CA THR A 12 -7.19 2.85 3.48
C THR A 12 -8.10 3.72 2.64
N ASP A 13 -8.66 3.15 1.57
CA ASP A 13 -9.75 3.77 0.83
C ASP A 13 -10.94 2.82 0.85
N ASP A 14 -11.92 3.14 1.68
CA ASP A 14 -13.12 2.33 1.89
C ASP A 14 -14.39 3.16 1.65
N VAL A 15 -15.55 2.63 2.06
CA VAL A 15 -16.83 3.35 1.92
C VAL A 15 -16.89 4.66 2.72
N ALA A 16 -16.07 4.80 3.77
CA ALA A 16 -15.91 6.04 4.52
C ALA A 16 -14.93 7.01 3.86
N GLY A 17 -14.25 6.59 2.78
CA GLY A 17 -13.33 7.38 1.99
C GLY A 17 -11.86 7.07 2.27
N TRP A 18 -11.00 8.03 1.93
CA TRP A 18 -9.55 7.89 2.05
C TRP A 18 -9.08 8.34 3.43
N HIS A 19 -8.53 7.40 4.22
CA HIS A 19 -8.11 7.61 5.61
C HIS A 19 -6.66 7.19 5.80
N GLU A 20 -5.90 7.98 6.56
CA GLU A 20 -4.55 7.59 6.97
C GLU A 20 -4.60 6.78 8.26
N LEU A 21 -3.95 5.62 8.28
CA LEU A 21 -3.76 4.80 9.49
C LEU A 21 -2.48 5.17 10.25
N THR A 22 -1.50 5.72 9.55
CA THR A 22 -0.29 6.30 10.12
C THR A 22 -0.49 7.78 10.51
N SER A 23 0.47 8.39 11.18
CA SER A 23 0.45 9.83 11.53
C SER A 23 1.52 10.61 10.76
N GLY A 24 1.65 10.35 9.45
CA GLY A 24 2.66 11.01 8.64
C GLY A 24 2.36 12.50 8.40
N THR A 25 3.41 13.32 8.43
CA THR A 25 3.32 14.75 8.11
C THR A 25 3.70 15.03 6.66
N GLY A 26 3.05 16.00 6.02
CA GLY A 26 3.45 16.52 4.70
C GLY A 26 2.58 16.06 3.53
N VAL A 27 2.79 16.70 2.38
CA VAL A 27 1.96 16.53 1.17
C VAL A 27 2.13 15.12 0.59
N THR A 28 1.01 14.51 0.25
CA THR A 28 0.93 13.18 -0.38
C THR A 28 0.48 13.28 -1.83
N ALA A 29 1.08 12.48 -2.69
CA ALA A 29 0.61 12.24 -4.05
C ALA A 29 0.15 10.78 -4.16
N ARG A 30 -1.15 10.59 -4.35
CA ARG A 30 -1.74 9.27 -4.59
C ARG A 30 -1.47 8.85 -6.03
N VAL A 31 -0.97 7.63 -6.21
CA VAL A 31 -0.58 7.08 -7.52
C VAL A 31 -1.25 5.75 -7.74
N ASN A 32 -2.03 5.66 -8.81
CA ASN A 32 -2.49 4.40 -9.36
C ASN A 32 -1.52 3.95 -10.46
N ALA A 33 -0.99 2.73 -10.34
CA ALA A 33 -0.05 2.16 -11.29
C ALA A 33 -0.40 0.71 -11.59
N ALA A 34 -0.22 0.28 -12.84
CA ALA A 34 -0.52 -1.09 -13.25
C ALA A 34 0.43 -2.13 -12.64
N ASP A 35 1.66 -1.71 -12.29
CA ASP A 35 2.67 -2.56 -11.69
C ASP A 35 3.65 -1.77 -10.82
N LEU A 36 4.47 -2.48 -10.03
CA LEU A 36 5.45 -1.87 -9.13
C LEU A 36 6.55 -1.10 -9.87
N LYS A 37 6.92 -1.48 -11.11
CA LYS A 37 7.93 -0.77 -11.89
C LYS A 37 7.41 0.60 -12.33
N GLN A 38 6.13 0.67 -12.73
CA GLN A 38 5.47 1.92 -13.08
C GLN A 38 5.34 2.84 -11.85
N ALA A 39 4.96 2.29 -10.70
CA ALA A 39 4.91 3.04 -9.45
C ALA A 39 6.30 3.63 -9.09
N GLN A 40 7.35 2.82 -9.18
CA GLN A 40 8.72 3.24 -8.92
C GLN A 40 9.17 4.35 -9.87
N ARG A 41 8.85 4.23 -11.17
CA ARG A 41 9.15 5.28 -12.17
C ARG A 41 8.44 6.58 -11.86
N ALA A 42 7.16 6.53 -11.50
CA ALA A 42 6.39 7.72 -11.12
C ALA A 42 7.03 8.43 -9.92
N ARG A 43 7.45 7.66 -8.91
CA ARG A 43 8.17 8.20 -7.75
C ARG A 43 9.50 8.85 -8.11
N HIS A 44 10.31 8.19 -8.94
CA HIS A 44 11.59 8.77 -9.38
C HIS A 44 11.38 10.05 -10.19
N ALA A 45 10.37 10.09 -11.07
CA ALA A 45 10.05 11.28 -11.84
C ALA A 45 9.65 12.46 -10.95
N LEU A 46 8.78 12.23 -9.96
CA LEU A 46 8.35 13.27 -9.01
C LEU A 46 9.53 13.82 -8.18
N ARG A 47 10.42 12.94 -7.72
CA ARG A 47 11.63 13.32 -6.97
C ARG A 47 12.66 14.06 -7.82
N ALA A 48 12.78 13.70 -9.10
CA ALA A 48 13.69 14.37 -10.01
C ALA A 48 13.21 15.78 -10.36
N ALA A 49 11.89 16.01 -10.39
CA ALA A 49 11.30 17.30 -10.74
C ALA A 49 11.48 18.38 -9.66
N ARG A 50 11.46 18.01 -8.37
CA ARG A 50 11.56 18.97 -7.27
C ARG A 50 12.14 18.35 -5.99
N LYS A 51 12.91 19.13 -5.23
CA LYS A 51 13.52 18.67 -3.96
C LYS A 51 12.50 18.41 -2.86
N ASP A 52 11.36 19.10 -2.89
CA ASP A 52 10.23 18.99 -1.96
C ASP A 52 9.10 18.12 -2.54
N ALA A 53 9.47 17.02 -3.20
CA ALA A 53 8.50 16.12 -3.82
C ALA A 53 7.55 15.54 -2.75
N PRO A 54 6.23 15.44 -3.05
CA PRO A 54 5.28 14.84 -2.14
C PRO A 54 5.58 13.35 -1.90
N ALA A 55 5.14 12.82 -0.77
CA ALA A 55 5.22 11.39 -0.48
C ALA A 55 4.31 10.62 -1.45
N VAL A 56 4.89 9.66 -2.18
CA VAL A 56 4.15 8.86 -3.16
C VAL A 56 3.45 7.71 -2.48
N ILE A 57 2.12 7.72 -2.53
CA ILE A 57 1.24 6.71 -1.93
C ILE A 57 0.66 5.85 -3.05
N LEU A 58 1.08 4.58 -3.10
CA LEU A 58 0.68 3.64 -4.14
C LEU A 58 -0.67 2.97 -3.82
N ASP A 59 -1.60 3.02 -4.75
CA ASP A 59 -2.85 2.27 -4.65
C ASP A 59 -2.62 0.77 -4.83
N VAL A 60 -3.07 -0.01 -3.85
CA VAL A 60 -3.00 -1.47 -3.85
C VAL A 60 -4.39 -2.04 -3.60
N TYR A 61 -4.93 -2.74 -4.59
CA TYR A 61 -6.20 -3.45 -4.46
C TYR A 61 -6.00 -4.76 -3.72
N VAL A 62 -6.64 -4.92 -2.57
CA VAL A 62 -6.43 -6.06 -1.69
C VAL A 62 -7.68 -6.91 -1.55
N HIS A 63 -7.47 -8.22 -1.54
CA HIS A 63 -8.47 -9.20 -1.16
C HIS A 63 -7.85 -10.15 -0.15
N ILE A 64 -8.43 -10.17 1.05
CA ILE A 64 -7.85 -10.84 2.19
C ILE A 64 -8.78 -11.95 2.66
N GLU A 65 -8.24 -13.15 2.78
CA GLU A 65 -8.91 -14.29 3.38
C GLU A 65 -7.95 -15.05 4.30
N ALA A 66 -8.49 -16.02 5.05
CA ALA A 66 -7.69 -16.89 5.92
C ALA A 66 -6.76 -17.82 5.12
N ASP A 67 -7.10 -18.16 3.88
CA ASP A 67 -6.32 -19.04 3.01
C ASP A 67 -5.92 -18.35 1.70
N SER A 68 -4.62 -18.37 1.41
CA SER A 68 -4.05 -17.79 0.19
C SER A 68 -4.56 -18.44 -1.10
N ARG A 69 -4.93 -19.72 -1.08
CA ARG A 69 -5.46 -20.38 -2.29
C ARG A 69 -6.89 -19.91 -2.57
N SER A 70 -7.71 -19.82 -1.54
CA SER A 70 -9.09 -19.34 -1.60
C SER A 70 -9.15 -17.87 -2.02
N ALA A 71 -8.33 -17.00 -1.41
CA ALA A 71 -8.20 -15.60 -1.79
C ALA A 71 -7.86 -15.45 -3.28
N ARG A 72 -6.86 -16.18 -3.79
CA ARG A 72 -6.47 -16.10 -5.20
C ARG A 72 -7.56 -16.59 -6.15
N LYS A 73 -8.29 -17.64 -5.76
CA LYS A 73 -9.40 -18.19 -6.57
C LYS A 73 -10.54 -17.18 -6.67
N HIS A 74 -10.94 -16.57 -5.56
CA HIS A 74 -11.99 -15.54 -5.57
C HIS A 74 -11.52 -14.27 -6.28
N PHE A 75 -10.28 -13.85 -6.05
CA PHE A 75 -9.70 -12.69 -6.72
C PHE A 75 -9.68 -12.85 -8.25
N ALA A 76 -9.39 -14.04 -8.77
CA ALA A 76 -9.45 -14.31 -10.22
C ALA A 76 -10.85 -14.14 -10.82
N SER A 77 -11.91 -14.21 -10.01
CA SER A 77 -13.29 -13.94 -10.43
C SER A 77 -13.70 -12.47 -10.31
N LEU A 78 -12.89 -11.65 -9.62
CA LEU A 78 -13.14 -10.23 -9.45
C LEU A 78 -12.62 -9.45 -10.66
N ARG A 79 -13.37 -8.43 -11.05
CA ARG A 79 -12.94 -7.48 -12.09
C ARG A 79 -12.18 -6.33 -11.45
N VAL A 80 -10.89 -6.55 -11.19
CA VAL A 80 -10.01 -5.53 -10.62
C VAL A 80 -9.42 -4.66 -11.73
N PRO A 81 -9.32 -3.33 -11.55
CA PRO A 81 -8.64 -2.46 -12.50
C PRO A 81 -7.20 -2.90 -12.78
N SER A 82 -6.62 -2.42 -13.88
CA SER A 82 -5.21 -2.62 -14.22
C SER A 82 -4.32 -1.84 -13.24
N ALA A 83 -4.17 -2.39 -12.04
CA ALA A 83 -3.50 -1.79 -10.90
C ALA A 83 -2.75 -2.85 -10.09
N VAL A 84 -1.80 -2.40 -9.27
CA VAL A 84 -1.14 -3.28 -8.28
C VAL A 84 -2.22 -3.87 -7.37
N SER A 85 -2.19 -5.20 -7.25
CA SER A 85 -3.16 -5.93 -6.47
C SER A 85 -2.54 -7.09 -5.71
N TYR A 86 -3.18 -7.45 -4.60
CA TYR A 86 -2.76 -8.52 -3.71
C TYR A 86 -3.97 -9.36 -3.28
N ALA A 87 -3.84 -10.68 -3.40
CA ALA A 87 -4.82 -11.63 -2.91
C ALA A 87 -4.12 -12.67 -2.03
N GLY A 88 -4.47 -12.73 -0.75
CA GLY A 88 -3.79 -13.60 0.19
C GLY A 88 -4.18 -13.36 1.64
N THR A 89 -3.23 -13.54 2.55
CA THR A 89 -3.43 -13.37 4.00
C THR A 89 -2.87 -12.03 4.48
N PRO A 90 -3.27 -11.55 5.68
CA PRO A 90 -2.70 -10.35 6.27
C PRO A 90 -1.16 -10.39 6.41
N GLU A 91 -0.58 -11.54 6.74
CA GLU A 91 0.87 -11.70 6.94
C GLU A 91 1.64 -11.54 5.63
N GLY A 92 1.08 -12.06 4.54
CA GLY A 92 1.65 -11.91 3.20
C GLY A 92 1.50 -10.48 2.68
N LEU A 93 0.39 -9.80 2.99
CA LEU A 93 0.22 -8.38 2.67
C LEU A 93 1.25 -7.52 3.42
N ALA A 94 1.50 -7.79 4.70
CA ALA A 94 2.55 -7.11 5.46
C ALA A 94 3.95 -7.36 4.87
N GLY A 95 4.19 -8.54 4.29
CA GLY A 95 5.42 -8.86 3.56
C GLY A 95 5.55 -8.02 2.28
N LEU A 96 4.50 -7.99 1.45
CA LEU A 96 4.47 -7.18 0.24
C LEU A 96 4.71 -5.68 0.54
N ILE A 97 4.10 -5.14 1.60
CA ILE A 97 4.31 -3.75 2.00
C ILE A 97 5.77 -3.50 2.39
N ALA A 98 6.39 -4.42 3.12
CA ALA A 98 7.81 -4.35 3.44
C ALA A 98 8.68 -4.40 2.19
N ASP A 99 8.36 -5.25 1.22
CA ASP A 99 9.08 -5.32 -0.06
C ASP A 99 8.94 -4.02 -0.88
N ILE A 100 7.76 -3.41 -0.92
CA ILE A 100 7.50 -2.10 -1.56
C ILE A 100 8.37 -1.02 -0.93
N TYR A 101 8.46 -1.01 0.40
CA TYR A 101 9.31 -0.10 1.15
C TYR A 101 10.81 -0.32 0.86
N LEU A 102 11.29 -1.57 1.00
CA LEU A 102 12.69 -1.93 0.82
C LEU A 102 13.17 -1.69 -0.61
N ALA A 103 12.33 -1.95 -1.60
CA ALA A 103 12.62 -1.68 -3.01
C ALA A 103 12.52 -0.18 -3.37
N GLY A 104 12.04 0.67 -2.45
CA GLY A 104 11.87 2.09 -2.69
C GLY A 104 10.84 2.41 -3.78
N VAL A 105 9.84 1.55 -3.94
CA VAL A 105 8.80 1.69 -4.96
C VAL A 105 7.87 2.86 -4.63
N ALA A 106 7.47 2.96 -3.36
CA ALA A 106 6.58 3.99 -2.85
C ALA A 106 7.01 4.46 -1.45
N ASP A 107 6.53 5.65 -1.06
CA ASP A 107 6.71 6.18 0.30
C ASP A 107 5.57 5.75 1.24
N GLY A 108 4.52 5.15 0.68
CA GLY A 108 3.39 4.59 1.38
C GLY A 108 2.46 3.83 0.44
N VAL A 109 1.40 3.25 1.00
CA VAL A 109 0.36 2.56 0.22
C VAL A 109 -1.03 2.97 0.67
N THR A 110 -1.97 2.97 -0.28
CA THR A 110 -3.41 3.00 -0.03
C THR A 110 -3.96 1.59 -0.25
N LEU A 111 -4.54 0.99 0.78
CA LEU A 111 -5.19 -0.30 0.69
C LEU A 111 -6.65 -0.10 0.27
N ILE A 112 -7.02 -0.66 -0.88
CA ILE A 112 -8.35 -0.52 -1.49
C ILE A 112 -8.99 -1.92 -1.52
N PRO A 113 -10.23 -2.11 -1.02
CA PRO A 113 -10.89 -3.41 -1.12
C PRO A 113 -11.14 -3.77 -2.59
N ALA A 114 -10.65 -4.92 -3.03
CA ALA A 114 -10.91 -5.42 -4.39
C ALA A 114 -12.35 -5.92 -4.60
N SER A 115 -13.11 -6.10 -3.51
CA SER A 115 -14.52 -6.48 -3.51
C SER A 115 -15.27 -5.77 -2.38
N PRO A 116 -16.55 -5.41 -2.56
CA PRO A 116 -17.37 -4.79 -1.50
C PRO A 116 -17.51 -5.66 -0.24
N THR A 117 -17.28 -6.96 -0.36
CA THR A 117 -17.34 -7.92 0.76
C THR A 117 -16.05 -8.00 1.57
N THR A 118 -14.96 -7.38 1.08
CA THR A 118 -13.67 -7.40 1.77
C THR A 118 -13.71 -6.39 2.92
N ASP A 119 -13.66 -6.86 4.16
CA ASP A 119 -13.49 -6.01 5.34
C ASP A 119 -12.05 -5.49 5.41
N ILE A 120 -11.83 -4.40 4.69
CA ILE A 120 -10.52 -3.74 4.62
C ILE A 120 -10.10 -3.15 5.96
N GLY A 121 -11.03 -2.72 6.81
CA GLY A 121 -10.71 -2.16 8.12
C GLY A 121 -10.16 -3.22 9.08
N CYS A 122 -10.71 -4.43 9.07
CA CYS A 122 -10.15 -5.56 9.82
C CYS A 122 -8.77 -5.97 9.30
N ALA A 123 -8.64 -6.15 7.98
CA ALA A 123 -7.38 -6.51 7.36
C ALA A 123 -6.28 -5.47 7.60
N ALA A 124 -6.59 -4.19 7.41
CA ALA A 124 -5.61 -3.12 7.56
C ALA A 124 -5.14 -2.97 9.01
N ARG A 125 -6.02 -3.13 10.01
CA ARG A 125 -5.63 -3.16 11.43
C ARG A 125 -4.70 -4.34 11.74
N HIS A 126 -5.01 -5.53 11.21
CA HIS A 126 -4.16 -6.71 11.41
C HIS A 126 -2.77 -6.50 10.79
N VAL A 127 -2.72 -6.04 9.53
CA VAL A 127 -1.46 -5.71 8.85
C VAL A 127 -0.69 -4.65 9.62
N PHE A 128 -1.36 -3.58 10.06
CA PHE A 128 -0.75 -2.51 10.83
C PHE A 128 -0.13 -3.00 12.15
N ALA A 129 -0.71 -4.02 12.80
CA ALA A 129 -0.12 -4.64 13.98
C ALA A 129 1.18 -5.42 13.66
N LEU A 130 1.35 -5.91 12.42
CA LEU A 130 2.52 -6.68 11.99
C LEU A 130 3.64 -5.81 11.41
N LEU A 131 3.30 -4.64 10.85
CA LEU A 131 4.24 -3.77 10.12
C LEU A 131 5.38 -3.18 10.97
N PRO A 132 5.20 -2.78 12.25
CA PRO A 132 6.29 -2.24 13.07
C PRO A 132 7.47 -3.18 13.25
N GLN A 133 7.26 -4.50 13.08
CA GLN A 133 8.33 -5.50 13.15
C GLN A 133 9.17 -5.58 11.87
N ARG A 134 8.73 -4.90 10.78
CA ARG A 134 9.29 -5.04 9.43
C ARG A 134 9.68 -3.71 8.77
N VAL A 135 9.01 -2.61 9.13
CA VAL A 135 9.17 -1.30 8.49
C VAL A 135 9.04 -0.18 9.53
N PRO A 136 9.89 0.87 9.49
CA PRO A 136 9.67 2.07 10.29
C PRO A 136 8.44 2.84 9.76
N LEU A 137 7.37 2.86 10.55
CA LEU A 137 6.12 3.55 10.23
C LEU A 137 6.13 5.01 10.67
N ALA A 138 5.32 5.85 10.02
CA ALA A 138 5.10 7.22 10.48
C ALA A 138 4.23 7.21 11.75
N ALA A 139 4.87 7.57 12.86
CA ALA A 139 4.29 7.64 14.19
C ALA A 139 3.68 9.03 14.47
#